data_AF-A0AAE1X6Q3-F1
#
_entry.id   AF-A0AAE1X6Q3-F1
#
_cell.length_a   1.000
_cell.length_b   1.000
_cell.length_c   1.000
_cell.angle_alpha   90.00
_cell.angle_beta   90.00
_cell.angle_gamma   90.00
#
_symmetry.space_group_name_H-M   'P 1'
#
loop_
_entity.id
_entity.type
_entity.pdbx_description
1 polymer ?
#
loop_
_entity_poly.entity_id
_entity_poly.type
_entity_poly.pdbx_seq_one_letter_code
_entity_poly.pdbx_strand_id
1 'polypeptide(L)'
;MTKVYGTGVYDFRRHRVAEYPVGTDALPLPDKPAESRPVSNVPSSITLSEIQRDRLTKIATENWAKTADSGPKKPFSPDLVNEIYYTELTVKGGRKPVPLQRVMILEVSQYLENYLWPNFSPEAALLSM
;
A
#
# COMPACT_ATOMS: atom_id res chain seq x y z
N MET A 1 -33.12 16.14 45.69
CA MET A 1 -33.25 14.77 45.14
C MET A 1 -33.41 14.89 43.63
N THR A 2 -32.51 14.24 42.91
CA THR A 2 -32.23 14.39 41.48
C THR A 2 -33.26 13.71 40.59
N LYS A 3 -33.72 14.40 39.54
CA LYS A 3 -34.49 13.78 38.45
C LYS A 3 -33.53 13.07 37.50
N VAL A 4 -33.73 11.78 37.29
CA VAL A 4 -33.05 11.02 36.23
C VAL A 4 -34.13 10.58 35.24
N TYR A 5 -34.16 11.22 34.08
CA TYR A 5 -34.90 10.73 32.93
C TYR A 5 -33.94 9.87 32.10
N GLY A 6 -34.20 8.56 32.04
CA GLY A 6 -33.53 7.62 31.17
C GLY A 6 -34.59 6.82 30.41
N THR A 7 -34.98 7.32 29.25
CA THR A 7 -35.85 6.64 28.28
C THR A 7 -35.04 5.64 27.47
N GLY A 8 -35.52 4.40 27.36
CA GLY A 8 -35.12 3.48 26.28
C GLY A 8 -34.75 2.09 26.78
N VAL A 9 -35.64 1.12 26.55
CA VAL A 9 -35.36 -0.31 26.67
C VAL A 9 -34.29 -0.66 25.63
N TYR A 10 -33.08 -0.92 26.07
CA TYR A 10 -32.02 -1.43 25.19
C TYR A 10 -32.38 -2.86 24.78
N ASP A 11 -32.81 -3.02 23.53
CA ASP A 11 -33.07 -4.31 22.89
C ASP A 11 -31.72 -4.93 22.51
N PHE A 12 -31.28 -5.94 23.26
CA PHE A 12 -30.11 -6.76 22.93
C PHE A 12 -30.44 -7.64 21.73
N ARG A 13 -30.56 -7.03 20.55
CA ARG A 13 -30.59 -7.74 19.28
C ARG A 13 -29.30 -8.54 19.15
N ARG A 14 -29.41 -9.81 19.55
CA ARG A 14 -28.60 -10.98 19.23
C ARG A 14 -27.32 -10.62 18.48
N HIS A 15 -26.19 -10.73 19.18
CA HIS A 15 -24.91 -11.00 18.56
C HIS A 15 -25.14 -12.05 17.46
N ARG A 16 -25.09 -11.63 16.18
CA ARG A 16 -25.00 -12.57 15.07
C ARG A 16 -23.61 -13.17 15.14
N VAL A 17 -23.48 -14.24 15.91
CA VAL A 17 -22.41 -15.22 15.74
C VAL A 17 -22.51 -15.70 14.29
N ALA A 18 -21.44 -15.54 13.53
CA ALA A 18 -21.37 -16.04 12.16
C ALA A 18 -21.24 -17.57 12.24
N GLU A 19 -22.38 -18.26 12.22
CA GLU A 19 -22.39 -19.71 12.01
C GLU A 19 -22.10 -19.99 10.53
N TYR A 20 -20.99 -20.67 10.25
CA TYR A 20 -20.68 -21.18 8.92
C TYR A 20 -21.36 -22.54 8.74
N PRO A 21 -22.33 -22.68 7.81
CA PRO A 21 -22.90 -23.99 7.52
C PRO A 21 -21.84 -24.89 6.88
N VAL A 22 -21.48 -25.96 7.57
CA VAL A 22 -20.72 -27.09 7.01
C VAL A 22 -21.66 -27.79 6.04
N GLY A 23 -21.27 -27.80 4.76
CA GLY A 23 -22.12 -28.21 3.66
C GLY A 23 -22.59 -29.66 3.76
N THR A 24 -23.91 -29.84 3.72
CA THR A 24 -24.58 -31.04 3.21
C THR A 24 -25.92 -30.61 2.60
N ASP A 25 -25.96 -30.64 1.27
CA ASP A 25 -27.09 -30.81 0.36
C ASP A 25 -28.41 -30.02 0.51
N ALA A 26 -28.77 -29.38 -0.61
CA ALA A 26 -30.11 -29.02 -1.11
C ALA A 26 -30.82 -27.75 -0.58
N LEU A 27 -30.91 -26.71 -1.45
CA LEU A 27 -32.14 -26.13 -2.05
C LEU A 27 -31.92 -24.67 -2.55
N PRO A 28 -32.70 -24.18 -3.54
CA PRO A 28 -32.31 -23.08 -4.45
C PRO A 28 -32.59 -21.67 -3.89
N LEU A 29 -31.66 -20.74 -4.16
CA LEU A 29 -31.72 -19.33 -3.75
C LEU A 29 -32.73 -18.52 -4.58
N PRO A 30 -33.56 -17.64 -3.96
CA PRO A 30 -34.38 -16.68 -4.67
C PRO A 30 -33.55 -15.44 -5.06
N ASP A 31 -33.76 -14.96 -6.29
CA ASP A 31 -33.11 -13.78 -6.87
C ASP A 31 -33.33 -12.51 -6.04
N LYS A 32 -32.26 -11.95 -5.48
CA LYS A 32 -32.24 -10.58 -4.96
C LYS A 32 -31.23 -9.74 -5.76
N PRO A 33 -31.65 -8.65 -6.42
CA PRO A 33 -30.81 -7.90 -7.33
C PRO A 33 -29.67 -7.19 -6.59
N ALA A 34 -28.47 -7.31 -7.16
CA ALA A 34 -27.23 -6.71 -6.68
C ALA A 34 -27.33 -5.19 -6.65
N GLU A 35 -27.22 -4.61 -5.46
CA GLU A 35 -27.09 -3.18 -5.23
C GLU A 35 -25.70 -2.73 -5.70
N SER A 36 -25.67 -2.00 -6.81
CA SER A 36 -24.47 -1.47 -7.46
C SER A 36 -23.83 -0.37 -6.62
N ARG A 37 -22.87 -0.74 -5.77
CA ARG A 37 -21.90 0.24 -5.24
C ARG A 37 -20.99 0.68 -6.40
N PRO A 38 -20.71 1.98 -6.56
CA PRO A 38 -19.82 2.45 -7.62
C PRO A 38 -18.43 1.84 -7.40
N VAL A 39 -18.00 1.02 -8.36
CA VAL A 39 -16.67 0.41 -8.40
C VAL A 39 -15.65 1.54 -8.51
N SER A 40 -15.01 1.89 -7.39
CA SER A 40 -13.81 2.70 -7.43
C SER A 40 -12.73 1.87 -8.15
N ASN A 41 -12.47 2.19 -9.42
CA ASN A 41 -11.45 1.55 -10.27
C ASN A 41 -10.00 1.82 -9.83
N VAL A 42 -9.75 2.02 -8.53
CA VAL A 42 -8.38 2.08 -8.01
C VAL A 42 -8.03 0.68 -7.56
N PRO A 43 -7.16 -0.07 -8.27
CA PRO A 43 -6.73 -1.37 -7.80
C PRO A 43 -5.99 -1.16 -6.48
N SER A 44 -6.62 -1.56 -5.37
CA SER A 44 -6.06 -1.48 -4.02
C SER A 44 -4.96 -2.52 -3.78
N SER A 45 -4.62 -3.33 -4.79
CA SER A 45 -3.65 -4.42 -4.70
C SER A 45 -2.78 -4.43 -5.95
N ILE A 46 -1.47 -4.31 -5.76
CA ILE A 46 -0.46 -4.48 -6.81
C ILE A 46 -0.18 -5.97 -7.01
N THR A 47 -0.16 -6.43 -8.26
CA THR A 47 0.14 -7.84 -8.54
C THR A 47 1.65 -8.10 -8.62
N LEU A 48 2.08 -9.34 -8.34
CA LEU A 48 3.49 -9.72 -8.49
C LEU A 48 3.99 -9.50 -9.93
N SER A 49 3.12 -9.74 -10.91
CA SER A 49 3.39 -9.48 -12.33
C SER A 49 3.65 -8.01 -12.65
N GLU A 50 2.97 -7.09 -11.96
CA GLU A 50 3.19 -5.64 -12.10
C GLU A 50 4.51 -5.25 -11.46
N ILE A 51 4.80 -5.73 -10.24
CA ILE A 51 6.08 -5.49 -9.55
C ILE A 51 7.25 -5.94 -10.43
N GLN A 52 7.21 -7.17 -10.96
CA GLN A 52 8.31 -7.70 -11.76
C GLN A 52 8.57 -6.91 -13.05
N ARG A 53 7.54 -6.31 -13.65
CA ARG A 53 7.67 -5.52 -14.89
C ARG A 53 8.02 -4.06 -14.62
N ASP A 54 7.87 -3.60 -13.38
CA ASP A 54 8.00 -2.20 -13.03
C ASP A 54 9.43 -1.67 -13.21
N ARG A 55 9.53 -0.39 -13.57
CA ARG A 55 10.81 0.31 -13.74
C ARG A 55 11.58 0.40 -12.43
N LEU A 56 10.92 0.70 -11.31
CA LEU A 56 11.58 0.82 -10.00
C LEU A 56 12.17 -0.51 -9.55
N THR A 57 11.49 -1.63 -9.85
CA THR A 57 12.02 -2.96 -9.54
C THR A 57 13.29 -3.27 -10.31
N LYS A 58 13.38 -2.86 -11.59
CA LYS A 58 14.63 -2.98 -12.37
C LYS A 58 15.74 -2.10 -11.81
N ILE A 59 15.44 -0.84 -11.50
CA ILE A 59 16.41 0.07 -10.87
C ILE A 59 16.90 -0.52 -9.55
N ALA A 60 16.01 -1.09 -8.75
CA ALA A 60 16.36 -1.73 -7.49
C ALA A 60 17.34 -2.88 -7.68
N THR A 61 17.09 -3.78 -8.64
CA THR A 61 17.99 -4.92 -8.92
C THR A 61 19.40 -4.50 -9.32
N GLU A 62 19.55 -3.36 -9.98
CA GLU A 62 20.86 -2.85 -10.43
C GLU A 62 21.64 -2.10 -9.33
N ASN A 63 20.94 -1.53 -8.35
CA ASN A 63 21.53 -0.56 -7.42
C ASN A 63 21.58 -1.04 -5.96
N TRP A 64 20.51 -1.66 -5.43
CA TRP A 64 20.43 -1.96 -3.99
C TRP A 64 19.82 -3.31 -3.61
N ALA A 65 18.90 -3.86 -4.41
CA ALA A 65 18.18 -5.07 -4.06
C ALA A 65 19.14 -6.25 -3.88
N LYS A 66 18.92 -7.05 -2.83
CA LYS A 66 19.74 -8.23 -2.49
C LYS A 66 19.01 -9.48 -2.95
N THR A 67 18.89 -9.67 -4.26
CA THR A 67 18.37 -10.91 -4.84
C THR A 67 19.50 -11.90 -5.12
N ALA A 68 19.19 -13.20 -5.14
CA ALA A 68 20.19 -14.26 -5.33
C ALA A 68 21.01 -14.10 -6.63
N ASP A 69 20.43 -13.46 -7.65
CA ASP A 69 21.04 -13.23 -8.97
C ASP A 69 21.58 -11.80 -9.16
N SER A 70 21.67 -10.99 -8.10
CA SER A 70 22.20 -9.63 -8.24
C SER A 70 23.71 -9.68 -8.46
N GLY A 71 24.16 -9.36 -9.67
CA GLY A 71 25.57 -9.14 -10.00
C GLY A 71 26.18 -7.96 -9.22
N PRO A 72 27.39 -7.49 -9.58
CA PRO A 72 28.00 -6.35 -8.91
C PRO A 72 27.08 -5.12 -8.99
N LYS A 73 26.71 -4.58 -7.82
CA LYS A 73 25.80 -3.43 -7.71
C LYS A 73 26.49 -2.15 -8.12
N LYS A 74 25.73 -1.25 -8.73
CA LYS A 74 26.20 0.12 -9.01
C LYS A 74 26.47 0.86 -7.70
N PRO A 75 27.47 1.76 -7.65
CA PRO A 75 27.71 2.59 -6.49
C PRO A 75 26.51 3.51 -6.22
N PHE A 76 26.40 4.00 -4.98
CA PHE A 76 25.37 4.96 -4.61
C PHE A 76 25.46 6.23 -5.46
N SER A 77 24.30 6.72 -5.92
CA SER A 77 24.18 7.94 -6.71
C SER A 77 23.10 8.83 -6.10
N PRO A 78 23.45 10.05 -5.62
CA PRO A 78 22.46 11.00 -5.11
C PRO A 78 21.53 11.51 -6.23
N ASP A 79 22.00 11.56 -7.47
CA ASP A 79 21.20 11.96 -8.63
C ASP A 79 20.05 10.99 -8.88
N LEU A 80 20.27 9.70 -8.66
CA LEU A 80 19.21 8.69 -8.76
C LEU A 80 18.12 8.89 -7.71
N VAL A 81 18.49 9.31 -6.48
CA VAL A 81 17.51 9.62 -5.42
C VAL A 81 16.64 10.80 -5.83
N ASN A 82 17.25 11.85 -6.38
CA ASN A 82 16.53 13.02 -6.91
C ASN A 82 15.62 12.63 -8.07
N GLU A 83 16.11 11.82 -9.01
CA GLU A 83 15.31 11.33 -10.12
C GLU A 83 14.07 10.57 -9.62
N ILE A 84 14.23 9.61 -8.71
CA ILE A 84 13.12 8.84 -8.13
C ILE A 84 12.12 9.77 -7.43
N TYR A 85 12.60 10.76 -6.68
CA TYR A 85 11.74 11.72 -5.99
C TYR A 85 10.89 12.55 -6.96
N TYR A 86 11.51 13.15 -7.99
CA TYR A 86 10.82 14.03 -8.93
C TYR A 86 9.98 13.27 -9.96
N THR A 87 10.35 12.04 -10.32
CA THR A 87 9.66 11.27 -11.36
C THR A 87 8.58 10.34 -10.81
N GLU A 88 8.82 9.69 -9.67
CA GLU A 88 7.92 8.65 -9.15
C GLU A 88 7.11 9.08 -7.92
N LEU A 89 7.64 10.00 -7.09
CA LEU A 89 6.99 10.42 -5.85
C LEU A 89 6.28 11.79 -5.94
N THR A 90 6.75 12.67 -6.82
CA THR A 90 6.18 14.00 -6.99
C THR A 90 4.93 13.97 -7.86
N VAL A 91 3.83 14.55 -7.36
CA VAL A 91 2.62 14.76 -8.14
C VAL A 91 2.62 16.17 -8.72
N LYS A 92 2.57 16.28 -10.05
CA LYS A 92 2.48 17.59 -10.72
C LYS A 92 1.10 18.23 -10.43
N GLY A 93 1.06 19.12 -9.46
CA GLY A 93 -0.05 20.02 -9.17
C GLY A 93 -1.07 19.52 -8.12
N GLY A 94 -1.38 20.40 -7.16
CA GLY A 94 -2.43 20.23 -6.15
C GLY A 94 -2.00 19.50 -4.87
N ARG A 95 -2.94 19.34 -3.92
CA ARG A 95 -2.77 18.61 -2.64
C ARG A 95 -2.96 17.09 -2.82
N LYS A 96 -2.52 16.52 -3.93
CA LYS A 96 -2.70 15.09 -4.19
C LYS A 96 -1.70 14.29 -3.37
N PRO A 97 -2.13 13.16 -2.77
CA PRO A 97 -1.22 12.29 -2.04
C PRO A 97 -0.21 11.64 -2.99
N VAL A 98 0.94 11.25 -2.44
CA VAL A 98 1.97 10.49 -3.16
C VAL A 98 1.36 9.20 -3.70
N PRO A 99 1.72 8.76 -4.93
CA PRO A 99 1.20 7.52 -5.48
C PRO A 99 1.55 6.30 -4.61
N LEU A 100 0.54 5.71 -3.95
CA LEU A 100 0.74 4.60 -3.01
C LEU A 100 1.44 3.40 -3.66
N GLN A 101 1.12 3.09 -4.91
CA GLN A 101 1.74 1.99 -5.65
C GLN A 101 3.26 2.17 -5.79
N ARG A 102 3.75 3.40 -5.97
CA ARG A 102 5.18 3.69 -6.07
C ARG A 102 5.88 3.48 -4.73
N VAL A 103 5.26 3.95 -3.66
CA VAL A 103 5.75 3.74 -2.28
C VAL A 103 5.82 2.25 -1.97
N MET A 104 4.78 1.48 -2.31
CA MET A 104 4.78 0.03 -2.10
C MET A 104 5.93 -0.69 -2.81
N ILE A 105 6.24 -0.32 -4.06
CA ILE A 105 7.35 -0.94 -4.81
C ILE A 105 8.69 -0.61 -4.16
N LEU A 106 8.90 0.64 -3.73
CA LEU A 106 10.13 1.05 -3.04
C LEU A 106 10.32 0.28 -1.72
N GLU A 107 9.24 0.09 -0.96
CA GLU A 107 9.22 -0.68 0.29
C GLU A 107 9.59 -2.15 0.05
N VAL A 108 8.91 -2.81 -0.88
CA VAL A 108 9.18 -4.23 -1.21
C VAL A 108 10.62 -4.41 -1.71
N SER A 109 11.16 -3.40 -2.39
CA SER A 109 12.55 -3.40 -2.86
C SER A 109 13.59 -3.08 -1.78
N GLN A 110 13.17 -2.76 -0.55
CA GLN A 110 14.01 -2.35 0.56
C GLN A 110 14.89 -1.13 0.22
N TYR A 111 14.29 -0.11 -0.41
CA TYR A 111 14.99 1.09 -0.84
C TYR A 111 15.61 1.87 0.34
N LEU A 112 14.88 1.96 1.45
CA LEU A 112 15.33 2.69 2.63
C LEU A 112 16.56 2.02 3.26
N GLU A 113 16.46 0.72 3.52
CA GLU A 113 17.46 -0.05 4.27
C GLU A 113 18.71 -0.33 3.46
N ASN A 114 18.57 -0.57 2.16
CA ASN A 114 19.69 -0.96 1.32
C ASN A 114 20.30 0.19 0.50
N TYR A 115 19.59 1.31 0.31
CA TYR A 115 20.08 2.42 -0.52
C TYR A 115 20.16 3.76 0.20
N LEU A 116 19.12 4.16 0.94
CA LEU A 116 19.11 5.50 1.56
C LEU A 116 19.88 5.55 2.87
N TRP A 117 19.52 4.74 3.87
CA TRP A 117 20.11 4.80 5.20
C TRP A 117 21.62 4.55 5.24
N PRO A 118 22.17 3.55 4.51
CA PRO A 118 23.62 3.33 4.52
C PRO A 118 24.42 4.51 3.93
N ASN A 119 23.79 5.32 3.09
CA ASN A 119 24.41 6.45 2.38
C ASN A 119 23.95 7.82 2.92
N PHE A 120 23.21 7.82 4.02
CA PHE A 120 22.72 9.05 4.63
C PHE A 120 23.86 9.76 5.37
N SER A 121 24.12 11.02 5.02
CA SER A 121 24.98 11.91 5.79
C SER A 121 24.20 13.16 6.24
N PRO A 122 24.34 13.59 7.51
CA PRO A 122 23.66 14.78 8.02
C PRO A 122 24.00 16.05 7.24
N GLU A 123 25.24 16.15 6.75
CA GLU A 123 25.73 17.28 5.97
C GLU A 123 25.06 17.36 4.59
N ALA A 124 24.85 16.22 3.92
CA ALA A 124 24.14 16.20 2.64
C ALA A 124 22.64 16.52 2.80
N ALA A 125 22.05 16.22 3.95
CA ALA A 125 20.65 16.52 4.23
C ALA A 125 20.39 18.01 4.50
N LEU A 126 21.38 18.75 5.00
CA LEU A 126 21.27 20.18 5.30
C LEU A 126 21.49 21.08 4.07
N LEU A 127 22.19 20.57 3.04
CA LEU A 127 22.61 21.36 1.87
C LEU A 127 21.57 21.40 0.74
N SER A 128 20.44 20.70 0.89
CA SER A 128 19.35 20.65 -0.10
C SER A 128 18.12 21.52 0.25
N MET A 129 18.21 22.36 1.28
CA MET A 129 17.16 23.32 1.66
C MET A 129 17.36 24.72 1.07
#